data_AF-A0A1B1CKW5-F1
#
_entry.id   AF-A0A1B1CKW5-F1
#
_cell.length_a   1.000
_cell.length_b   1.000
_cell.length_c   1.000
_cell.angle_alpha   90.00
_cell.angle_beta   90.00
_cell.angle_gamma   90.00
#
_symmetry.space_group_name_H-M   'P 1'
#
loop_
_entity.id
_entity.type
_entity.pdbx_description
1 polymer ?
#
loop_
_entity_poly.entity_id
_entity_poly.type
_entity_poly.pdbx_seq_one_letter_code
_entity_poly.pdbx_strand_id
1 'polypeptide(L)'
;MAFVVHVEIPYTYEELSIYDEAASSPCEDNEGQIIGRNGANKTYTFSVKEEKKSKPPGLITVTATIVAAGTGTVTTVTYPIAKTGQQFVFPNQPDKTTAEAILEHETFQSFVDAINSVRQAVATKQPSLPPDRGTQPKKQRQSKAS
;
A
#
# COMPACT_ATOMS: atom_id res chain seq x y z
N MET A 1 -34.52 -5.28 18.73
CA MET A 1 -34.63 -4.25 17.68
C MET A 1 -33.29 -4.20 16.98
N ALA A 2 -33.27 -3.79 15.72
CA ALA A 2 -32.03 -3.67 14.95
C ALA A 2 -31.98 -2.26 14.36
N PHE A 3 -30.78 -1.69 14.32
CA PHE A 3 -30.51 -0.48 13.57
C PHE A 3 -30.29 -0.85 12.11
N VAL A 4 -30.95 -0.14 11.20
CA VAL A 4 -30.56 -0.13 9.80
C VAL A 4 -29.46 0.92 9.65
N VAL A 5 -28.32 0.55 9.08
CA VAL A 5 -27.13 1.40 9.00
C VAL A 5 -26.61 1.43 7.57
N HIS A 6 -26.04 2.57 7.18
CA HIS A 6 -25.44 2.77 5.87
C HIS A 6 -23.95 3.07 6.04
N VAL A 7 -23.09 2.35 5.32
CA VAL A 7 -21.66 2.64 5.24
C VAL A 7 -21.30 2.89 3.79
N GLU A 8 -20.87 4.12 3.51
CA GLU A 8 -20.30 4.50 2.23
C GLU A 8 -18.83 4.11 2.19
N ILE A 9 -18.46 3.33 1.18
CA ILE A 9 -17.08 2.96 0.89
C ILE A 9 -16.69 3.73 -0.38
N PRO A 10 -15.95 4.85 -0.28
CA PRO A 10 -15.74 5.73 -1.42
C PRO A 10 -14.69 5.22 -2.44
N TYR A 11 -14.03 4.10 -2.15
CA TYR A 11 -12.93 3.54 -2.95
C TYR A 11 -13.11 2.04 -3.15
N THR A 12 -12.43 1.51 -4.16
CA THR A 12 -12.36 0.07 -4.37
C THR A 12 -11.29 -0.53 -3.44
N TYR A 13 -11.63 -1.62 -2.79
CA TYR A 13 -10.75 -2.40 -1.93
C TYR A 13 -10.73 -3.85 -2.41
N GLU A 14 -9.61 -4.56 -2.22
CA GLU A 14 -9.56 -5.98 -2.59
C GLU A 14 -10.39 -6.83 -1.64
N GLU A 15 -10.32 -6.55 -0.34
CA GLU A 15 -11.12 -7.22 0.66
C GLU A 15 -11.77 -6.22 1.59
N LEU A 16 -13.06 -6.40 1.85
CA LEU A 16 -13.89 -5.62 2.74
C LEU A 16 -14.64 -6.59 3.65
N SER A 17 -14.56 -6.31 4.95
CA SER A 17 -15.33 -7.00 5.97
C SER A 17 -16.00 -5.99 6.89
N ILE A 18 -17.28 -6.19 7.19
CA ILE A 18 -18.03 -5.36 8.14
C ILE A 18 -18.60 -6.29 9.22
N TYR A 19 -18.32 -5.97 10.47
CA TYR A 19 -18.70 -6.75 11.63
C TYR A 19 -19.62 -5.97 12.57
N ASP A 20 -20.65 -6.64 13.06
CA ASP A 20 -21.45 -6.22 14.19
C ASP A 20 -20.79 -6.75 15.47
N GLU A 21 -20.21 -5.84 16.25
CA GLU A 21 -19.50 -6.18 17.49
C GLU A 21 -20.45 -6.75 18.56
N ALA A 22 -21.69 -6.24 18.62
CA ALA A 22 -22.68 -6.66 19.60
C ALA A 22 -23.27 -8.04 19.29
N ALA A 23 -23.37 -8.39 18.02
CA ALA A 23 -23.77 -9.73 17.58
C ALA A 23 -22.57 -10.70 17.48
N SER A 24 -21.34 -10.18 17.51
CA SER A 24 -20.12 -10.94 17.22
C SER A 24 -20.22 -11.71 15.89
N SER A 25 -20.80 -11.06 14.88
CA SER A 25 -21.09 -11.67 13.58
C SER A 25 -20.81 -10.70 12.42
N PRO A 26 -20.51 -11.21 11.21
CA PRO A 26 -20.46 -10.37 10.02
C PRO A 26 -21.81 -9.69 9.78
N CYS A 27 -21.78 -8.46 9.30
CA CYS A 27 -22.97 -7.77 8.81
C CYS A 27 -23.41 -8.38 7.48
N GLU A 28 -24.73 -8.41 7.25
CA GLU A 28 -25.35 -8.94 6.04
C GLU A 28 -26.05 -7.82 5.28
N ASP A 29 -25.71 -7.64 3.99
CA ASP A 29 -26.46 -6.79 3.05
C ASP A 29 -27.40 -7.64 2.19
N ASN A 30 -28.06 -7.01 1.21
CA ASN A 30 -28.95 -7.70 0.27
C ASN A 30 -28.24 -8.73 -0.65
N GLU A 31 -26.90 -8.78 -0.61
CA GLU A 31 -26.06 -9.72 -1.34
C GLU A 31 -25.44 -10.77 -0.38
N GLY A 32 -25.80 -10.78 0.92
CA GLY A 32 -25.32 -11.71 1.95
C GLY A 32 -24.27 -11.12 2.90
N GLN A 33 -23.49 -11.99 3.58
CA GLN A 33 -22.49 -11.58 4.58
C GLN A 33 -21.29 -10.83 3.99
N ILE A 34 -21.02 -9.62 4.47
CA ILE A 34 -19.91 -8.75 4.05
C ILE A 34 -18.62 -9.18 4.76
N ILE A 35 -17.96 -10.22 4.25
CA ILE A 35 -16.67 -10.73 4.73
C ILE A 35 -15.76 -11.08 3.55
N GLY A 36 -14.54 -10.55 3.55
CA GLY A 36 -13.54 -10.81 2.49
C GLY A 36 -14.04 -10.50 1.07
N ARG A 37 -15.00 -9.60 0.91
CA ARG A 37 -15.58 -9.25 -0.40
C ARG A 37 -14.78 -8.14 -1.06
N ASN A 38 -14.78 -8.08 -2.39
CA ASN A 38 -14.30 -6.89 -3.08
C ASN A 38 -15.10 -5.67 -2.60
N GLY A 39 -14.42 -4.71 -2.00
CA GLY A 39 -15.00 -3.43 -1.62
C GLY A 39 -15.25 -2.64 -2.88
N ALA A 40 -16.51 -2.31 -3.17
CA ALA A 40 -16.87 -1.48 -4.31
C ALA A 40 -17.10 -0.04 -3.85
N ASN A 41 -16.91 0.92 -4.76
CA ASN A 41 -17.33 2.30 -4.56
C ASN A 41 -18.87 2.39 -4.51
N LYS A 42 -19.46 2.06 -3.36
CA LYS A 42 -20.89 1.99 -3.13
C LYS A 42 -21.24 2.19 -1.65
N THR A 43 -22.52 2.40 -1.39
CA THR A 43 -23.07 2.38 -0.03
C THR A 43 -23.62 1.00 0.30
N TYR A 44 -23.15 0.43 1.40
CA TYR A 44 -23.62 -0.83 1.95
C TYR A 44 -24.71 -0.55 2.98
N THR A 45 -25.82 -1.27 2.90
CA THR A 45 -26.93 -1.17 3.84
C THR A 45 -27.13 -2.51 4.52
N PHE A 46 -27.14 -2.52 5.85
CA PHE A 46 -27.24 -3.74 6.65
C PHE A 46 -27.91 -3.46 8.00
N SER A 47 -28.27 -4.53 8.69
CA SER A 47 -28.87 -4.47 10.04
C SER A 47 -27.85 -4.78 11.12
N VAL A 48 -27.88 -4.01 12.21
CA VAL A 48 -27.01 -4.16 13.39
C VAL A 48 -27.87 -4.34 14.62
N LYS A 49 -27.50 -5.27 15.49
CA LYS A 49 -28.22 -5.57 16.71
C LYS A 49 -28.17 -4.37 17.67
N GLU A 50 -29.33 -3.95 18.17
CA GLU A 50 -29.41 -2.93 19.21
C GLU A 50 -29.22 -3.54 20.60
N GLU A 51 -28.27 -2.99 21.35
CA GLU A 51 -28.03 -3.27 22.75
C GLU A 51 -28.50 -2.11 23.63
N LYS A 52 -29.71 -2.22 24.17
CA LYS A 52 -30.32 -1.17 25.01
C LYS A 52 -29.53 -0.77 26.26
N LYS A 53 -28.59 -1.61 26.71
CA LYS A 53 -27.78 -1.39 27.91
C LYS A 53 -26.38 -0.85 27.60
N SER A 54 -25.97 -0.79 26.34
CA SER A 54 -24.65 -0.26 25.95
C SER A 54 -24.73 1.22 25.57
N LYS A 55 -23.59 1.91 25.66
CA LYS A 55 -23.39 3.29 25.20
C LYS A 55 -22.09 3.32 24.39
N PRO A 56 -22.13 3.38 23.05
CA PRO A 56 -23.30 3.53 22.17
C PRO A 56 -24.19 2.27 22.12
N PRO A 57 -25.48 2.38 21.76
CA PRO A 57 -26.42 1.25 21.70
C PRO A 57 -26.13 0.25 20.56
N GLY A 58 -25.22 0.57 19.64
CA GLY A 58 -24.71 -0.35 18.64
C GLY A 58 -23.28 0.03 18.24
N LEU A 59 -22.52 -0.94 17.72
CA LEU A 59 -21.13 -0.76 17.34
C LEU A 59 -20.82 -1.67 16.15
N ILE A 60 -20.19 -1.10 15.12
CA ILE A 60 -19.67 -1.88 13.98
C ILE A 60 -18.19 -1.61 13.78
N THR A 61 -17.50 -2.61 13.25
CA THR A 61 -16.11 -2.49 12.80
C THR A 61 -16.06 -2.77 11.30
N VAL A 62 -15.48 -1.84 10.56
CA VAL A 62 -15.22 -1.98 9.12
C VAL A 62 -13.73 -2.18 8.94
N THR A 63 -13.35 -3.27 8.29
CA THR A 63 -11.96 -3.59 7.94
C THR A 63 -11.86 -3.68 6.42
N ALA A 64 -10.92 -2.95 5.86
CA ALA A 64 -10.66 -2.93 4.43
C ALA A 64 -9.16 -3.16 4.15
N THR A 65 -8.86 -4.07 3.22
CA THR A 65 -7.52 -4.40 2.78
C THR A 65 -7.24 -3.79 1.41
N ILE A 66 -6.07 -3.18 1.30
CA ILE A 66 -5.58 -2.49 0.12
C ILE A 66 -4.29 -3.17 -0.30
N VAL A 67 -4.28 -3.77 -1.48
CA VAL A 67 -3.01 -4.20 -2.10
C VAL A 67 -2.54 -3.08 -3.02
N ALA A 68 -1.99 -2.02 -2.41
CA ALA A 68 -1.16 -1.08 -3.14
C ALA A 68 0.26 -1.65 -3.20
N ALA A 69 0.81 -1.78 -4.41
CA ALA A 69 2.24 -2.04 -4.67
C ALA A 69 2.94 -3.08 -3.77
N GLY A 70 2.27 -4.18 -3.42
CA GLY A 70 2.89 -5.30 -2.68
C GLY A 70 3.08 -5.10 -1.17
N THR A 71 2.56 -4.03 -0.56
CA THR A 71 2.67 -3.79 0.91
C THR A 71 1.41 -4.08 1.72
N GLY A 72 0.29 -4.46 1.09
CA GLY A 72 -0.90 -4.99 1.77
C GLY A 72 -1.32 -4.17 2.98
N THR A 73 -1.80 -2.94 2.77
CA THR A 73 -2.22 -2.05 3.87
C THR A 73 -3.63 -2.40 4.33
N VAL A 74 -3.79 -2.68 5.62
CA VAL A 74 -5.10 -2.93 6.24
C VAL A 74 -5.53 -1.68 7.01
N THR A 75 -6.75 -1.21 6.73
CA THR A 75 -7.39 -0.10 7.47
C THR A 75 -8.59 -0.65 8.22
N THR A 76 -8.65 -0.39 9.53
CA THR A 76 -9.78 -0.79 10.38
C THR A 76 -10.34 0.43 11.09
N VAL A 77 -11.66 0.61 11.04
CA VAL A 77 -12.36 1.71 11.70
C VAL A 77 -13.61 1.19 12.38
N THR A 78 -13.83 1.66 13.60
CA THR A 78 -15.01 1.32 14.40
C THR A 78 -15.97 2.50 14.46
N TYR A 79 -17.25 2.25 14.22
CA TYR A 79 -18.30 3.28 14.20
C TYR A 79 -19.35 3.07 15.29
N PRO A 80 -19.58 4.07 16.16
CA PRO A 80 -20.65 4.02 17.15
C PRO A 80 -22.01 4.34 16.51
N ILE A 81 -23.00 3.47 16.71
CA ILE A 81 -24.36 3.63 16.21
C ILE A 81 -25.26 4.12 17.34
N ALA A 82 -25.87 5.29 17.16
CA ALA A 82 -26.78 5.89 18.13
C ALA A 82 -28.26 5.75 17.72
N LYS A 83 -28.54 5.59 16.43
CA LYS A 83 -29.91 5.52 15.88
C LYS A 83 -29.95 4.74 14.56
N THR A 84 -31.15 4.29 14.19
CA THR A 84 -31.41 3.70 12.86
C THR A 84 -31.34 4.77 11.77
N GLY A 85 -30.92 4.39 10.57
CA GLY A 85 -30.69 5.27 9.42
C GLY A 85 -29.38 6.07 9.50
N GLN A 86 -28.48 5.74 10.43
CA GLN A 86 -27.20 6.44 10.55
C GLN A 86 -26.28 6.06 9.39
N GLN A 87 -25.59 7.07 8.84
CA GLN A 87 -24.66 6.93 7.72
C GLN A 87 -23.23 7.18 8.19
N PHE A 88 -22.30 6.34 7.75
CA PHE A 88 -20.87 6.48 7.96
C PHE A 88 -20.15 6.53 6.62
N VAL A 89 -19.05 7.26 6.57
CA VAL A 89 -18.17 7.30 5.41
C VAL A 89 -16.85 6.69 5.85
N PHE A 90 -16.46 5.60 5.19
CA PHE A 90 -15.16 4.98 5.44
C PHE A 90 -14.05 5.91 4.95
N PRO A 91 -12.99 6.14 5.75
CA PRO A 91 -11.97 7.12 5.39
C PRO A 91 -11.36 6.77 4.03
N ASN A 92 -11.01 7.82 3.30
CA ASN A 92 -10.16 7.69 2.13
C ASN A 92 -8.84 7.06 2.57
N GLN A 93 -8.26 6.29 1.66
CA GLN A 93 -6.85 5.98 1.77
C GLN A 93 -6.06 7.29 1.85
N PRO A 94 -4.92 7.33 2.56
CA PRO A 94 -3.93 8.33 2.22
C PRO A 94 -3.71 8.18 0.71
N ASP A 95 -3.99 9.24 -0.05
CA ASP A 95 -3.73 9.27 -1.48
C ASP A 95 -2.34 8.66 -1.70
N LYS A 96 -2.21 7.72 -2.67
CA LYS A 96 -0.89 7.30 -3.15
C LYS A 96 -0.08 8.58 -3.24
N THR A 97 0.99 8.67 -2.46
CA THR A 97 1.78 9.90 -2.50
C THR A 97 2.19 10.09 -3.95
N THR A 98 2.29 11.34 -4.43
CA THR A 98 2.67 11.60 -5.82
C THR A 98 3.93 10.83 -6.22
N ALA A 99 4.82 10.56 -5.25
CA ALA A 99 5.97 9.68 -5.41
C ALA A 99 5.61 8.21 -5.76
N GLU A 100 4.68 7.58 -5.05
CA GLU A 100 4.25 6.20 -5.32
C GLU A 100 3.53 6.08 -6.67
N ALA A 101 2.70 7.06 -7.02
CA ALA A 101 2.06 7.12 -8.33
C ALA A 101 3.07 7.32 -9.47
N ILE A 102 4.15 8.08 -9.24
CA ILE A 102 5.24 8.25 -10.22
C ILE A 102 6.05 6.96 -10.38
N LEU A 103 6.32 6.23 -9.27
CA LEU A 103 7.10 4.99 -9.29
C LEU A 103 6.41 3.86 -10.07
N GLU A 104 5.08 3.78 -10.02
CA GLU A 104 4.30 2.79 -10.76
C GLU A 104 4.04 3.18 -12.23
N HIS A 105 4.41 4.40 -12.64
CA HIS A 105 4.15 4.86 -14.00
C HIS A 105 5.09 4.14 -14.98
N GLU A 106 4.55 3.50 -16.03
CA GLU A 106 5.32 2.72 -17.01
C GLU A 106 6.50 3.50 -17.63
N THR A 107 6.36 4.82 -17.77
CA THR A 107 7.44 5.69 -18.28
C THR A 107 8.59 5.84 -17.29
N PHE A 108 8.34 5.78 -15.97
CA PHE A 108 9.40 5.83 -14.97
C PHE A 108 10.22 4.54 -14.96
N GLN A 109 9.55 3.38 -15.05
CA GLN A 109 10.25 2.10 -15.16
C GLN A 109 11.08 2.04 -16.45
N SER A 110 10.50 2.47 -17.58
CA SER A 110 11.20 2.57 -18.86
C SER A 110 12.42 3.51 -18.78
N PHE A 111 12.33 4.60 -18.02
CA PHE A 111 13.43 5.52 -17.78
C PHE A 111 14.55 4.89 -16.93
N VAL A 112 14.19 4.18 -15.86
CA VAL A 112 15.16 3.45 -15.02
C VAL A 112 15.89 2.38 -15.84
N ASP A 113 15.16 1.64 -16.67
CA ASP A 113 15.74 0.62 -17.55
C ASP A 113 16.69 1.24 -18.58
N ALA A 114 16.35 2.40 -19.15
CA ALA A 114 17.23 3.14 -20.04
C ALA A 114 18.52 3.58 -19.34
N ILE A 115 18.44 4.09 -18.10
CA ILE A 115 19.63 4.44 -17.30
C ILE A 115 20.51 3.23 -17.04
N ASN A 116 19.92 2.09 -16.67
CA ASN A 116 20.67 0.86 -16.42
C ASN A 116 21.36 0.34 -17.69
N SER A 117 20.69 0.43 -18.84
CA SER A 117 21.29 0.11 -20.14
C SER A 117 22.50 0.98 -20.45
N VAL A 118 22.40 2.30 -20.23
CA VAL A 118 23.52 3.24 -20.44
C VAL A 118 24.68 2.93 -19.48
N ARG A 119 24.41 2.62 -18.20
CA ARG A 119 25.46 2.23 -17.24
C ARG A 119 26.23 1.00 -17.70
N GLN A 120 25.54 -0.04 -18.18
CA GLN A 120 26.20 -1.25 -18.70
C GLN A 120 27.02 -0.95 -19.97
N ALA A 121 26.50 -0.11 -20.86
CA ALA A 121 27.22 0.32 -22.06
C ALA A 121 28.47 1.14 -21.74
N VAL A 122 28.45 1.94 -20.68
CA VAL A 122 29.61 2.71 -20.21
C VAL A 122 30.63 1.79 -19.53
N ALA A 123 30.19 0.85 -18.70
CA ALA A 123 31.07 -0.12 -18.04
C ALA A 123 31.85 -1.00 -19.05
N THR A 124 31.23 -1.35 -20.18
CA THR A 124 31.87 -2.14 -21.25
C THR A 124 32.77 -1.30 -22.17
N LYS A 125 32.59 0.02 -22.20
CA LYS A 125 33.42 0.97 -22.98
C LYS A 125 34.50 1.66 -22.18
N GLN A 126 34.55 1.46 -20.86
CA GLN A 126 35.59 2.02 -20.02
C GLN A 126 36.91 1.34 -20.38
N PRO A 127 37.90 2.06 -20.95
CA PRO A 127 39.18 1.46 -21.28
C PRO A 127 39.83 1.00 -19.99
N SER A 128 40.24 -0.28 -19.95
CA SER A 128 41.11 -0.75 -18.88
C SER A 128 42.33 0.17 -18.84
N LEU A 129 42.51 0.85 -17.71
CA LEU A 129 43.75 1.58 -17.46
C LEU A 129 44.90 0.58 -17.69
N PRO A 130 45.87 0.89 -18.58
CA PRO A 130 47.01 0.01 -18.74
C PRO A 130 47.69 -0.13 -17.37
N PRO A 131 48.21 -1.32 -17.02
CA PRO A 131 48.92 -1.49 -15.77
C PRO A 131 50.05 -0.47 -15.72
N ASP A 132 50.07 0.30 -14.62
CA ASP A 132 51.06 1.31 -14.31
C ASP A 132 52.46 0.73 -14.58
N ARG A 133 53.14 1.23 -15.61
CA ARG A 133 54.50 0.83 -15.93
C ARG A 133 55.37 1.35 -14.81
N GLY A 134 55.60 0.46 -13.84
CA GLY A 134 56.53 0.65 -12.74
C GLY A 134 57.78 1.39 -13.21
N THR A 135 58.03 2.49 -12.52
CA THR A 135 59.26 3.25 -12.45
C THR A 135 60.48 2.38 -12.75
N GLN A 136 61.07 2.52 -13.94
CA GLN A 136 62.40 1.98 -14.19
C GLN A 136 63.41 2.69 -13.27
N PRO A 137 64.21 1.96 -12.47
CA PRO A 137 65.32 2.59 -11.76
C PRO A 137 66.37 3.05 -12.77
N LYS A 138 66.69 4.36 -12.72
CA LYS A 138 67.77 4.99 -13.46
C LYS A 138 69.10 4.26 -13.21
N LYS A 139 69.82 3.97 -14.28
CA LYS A 139 71.25 3.58 -14.31
C LYS A 139 72.06 4.42 -13.31
N GLN A 140 72.65 3.78 -12.29
CA GLN A 140 73.72 4.38 -11.52
C GLN A 140 75.06 3.89 -12.09
N ARG A 141 75.74 4.84 -12.72
CA ARG A 141 77.10 4.78 -13.25
C ARG A 141 78.05 4.72 -12.04
N GLN A 142 78.88 3.69 -11.91
CA GLN A 142 80.12 3.81 -11.13
C GLN A 142 81.30 3.25 -11.93
N SER A 143 82.33 4.05 -11.90
CA SER A 143 83.54 4.10 -12.70
C SER A 143 84.63 3.15 -12.18
N LYS A 144 85.55 2.79 -13.10
CA LYS A 144 86.78 2.02 -12.89
C LYS A 144 87.82 2.72 -11.99
N ALA A 145 88.80 1.90 -11.57
CA ALA A 145 90.13 2.16 -10.99
C ALA A 145 90.16 2.25 -9.45
N SER A 146 91.06 1.55 -8.74
CA SER A 146 92.44 1.13 -9.07
C SER A 146 92.74 -0.32 -8.68
#